data_AF-D5L813-F1
#
_entry.id   AF-D5L813-F1
#
_cell.length_a   1.000
_cell.length_b   1.000
_cell.length_c   1.000
_cell.angle_alpha   90.00
_cell.angle_beta   90.00
_cell.angle_gamma   90.00
#
_symmetry.space_group_name_H-M   'P 1'
#
loop_
_entity.id
_entity.type
_entity.pdbx_description
1 polymer ?
#
loop_
_entity_poly.entity_id
_entity_poly.type
_entity_poly.pdbx_seq_one_letter_code
_entity_poly.pdbx_strand_id
1 'polypeptide(L)'
;MIDNHVYWGNSLGIDQRRVAWRRVMDMNDRALRQNVISLGGVANGFPRESGFDITVASEVMAILCLATDIKDLEKRLGDIIVAYRRDRSPVYARDIKADGAMTVLLSQAMQPNLVQTLENNPAFIHGGPFANIAHGCNSVIATKTALKLADYVVTEAGFGADLGAEKFFDIKC
;
A
#
# COMPACT_ATOMS: atom_id res chain seq x y z
N MET A 1 4.76 -10.81 -9.22
CA MET A 1 4.06 -12.09 -8.96
C MET A 1 2.82 -12.27 -9.84
N ILE A 2 1.94 -11.27 -9.99
CA ILE A 2 0.74 -11.35 -10.86
C ILE A 2 1.08 -11.78 -12.30
N ASP A 3 1.92 -11.02 -13.02
CA ASP A 3 2.23 -11.33 -14.43
C ASP A 3 2.99 -12.66 -14.58
N ASN A 4 3.82 -13.03 -13.58
CA ASN A 4 4.50 -14.33 -13.52
C ASN A 4 3.50 -15.50 -13.38
N HIS A 5 2.46 -15.33 -12.56
CA HIS A 5 1.39 -16.32 -12.42
C HIS A 5 0.65 -16.53 -13.75
N VAL A 6 0.38 -15.43 -14.46
CA VAL A 6 -0.24 -15.49 -15.79
C VAL A 6 0.69 -16.19 -16.80
N TYR A 7 1.98 -15.88 -16.76
CA TYR A 7 2.99 -16.47 -17.64
C TYR A 7 3.05 -18.00 -17.53
N TRP A 8 3.10 -18.54 -16.31
CA TRP A 8 3.26 -19.99 -16.06
C TRP A 8 1.96 -20.80 -16.05
N GLY A 9 0.91 -20.33 -16.73
CA GLY A 9 -0.31 -21.10 -16.96
C GLY A 9 -1.59 -20.53 -16.36
N ASN A 10 -1.53 -19.39 -15.65
CA ASN A 10 -2.69 -18.64 -15.19
C ASN A 10 -3.79 -19.49 -14.53
N SER A 11 -3.42 -20.40 -13.63
CA SER A 11 -4.37 -21.34 -13.00
C SER A 11 -5.47 -20.67 -12.18
N LEU A 12 -5.30 -19.39 -11.84
CA LEU A 12 -6.29 -18.59 -11.13
C LEU A 12 -7.30 -17.93 -12.07
N GLY A 13 -7.13 -18.05 -13.39
CA GLY A 13 -8.05 -17.51 -14.38
C GLY A 13 -8.11 -15.98 -14.41
N ILE A 14 -6.98 -15.30 -14.11
CA ILE A 14 -6.89 -13.84 -14.12
C ILE A 14 -7.24 -13.31 -15.51
N ASP A 15 -8.20 -12.39 -15.59
CA ASP A 15 -8.47 -11.63 -16.79
C ASP A 15 -7.48 -10.46 -16.86
N GLN A 16 -6.58 -10.48 -17.84
CA GLN A 16 -5.52 -9.47 -17.99
C GLN A 16 -6.06 -8.06 -18.22
N ARG A 17 -7.32 -7.93 -18.67
CA ARG A 17 -8.02 -6.65 -18.84
C ARG A 17 -8.61 -6.12 -17.53
N ARG A 18 -8.57 -6.92 -16.46
CA ARG A 18 -9.18 -6.63 -15.15
C ARG A 18 -8.17 -6.79 -14.02
N VAL A 19 -6.88 -6.56 -14.30
CA VAL A 19 -5.87 -6.41 -13.26
C VAL A 19 -6.05 -5.03 -12.64
N ALA A 20 -6.56 -4.98 -11.41
CA ALA A 20 -6.76 -3.73 -10.68
C ALA A 20 -5.43 -3.15 -10.16
N TRP A 21 -4.46 -4.03 -9.89
CA TRP A 21 -3.18 -3.66 -9.32
C TRP A 21 -2.24 -2.98 -10.32
N ARG A 22 -1.88 -1.73 -10.03
CA ARG A 22 -0.88 -0.94 -10.77
C ARG A 22 0.50 -1.09 -10.16
N ARG A 23 1.53 -0.64 -10.87
CA ARG A 23 2.91 -0.57 -10.35
C ARG A 23 3.13 0.76 -9.64
N VAL A 24 4.22 0.89 -8.90
CA VAL A 24 4.56 2.14 -8.22
C VAL A 24 6.03 2.47 -8.32
N MET A 25 6.34 3.76 -8.26
CA MET A 25 7.68 4.32 -8.13
C MET A 25 7.60 5.66 -7.42
N ASP A 26 8.56 5.98 -6.56
CA ASP A 26 8.60 7.27 -5.87
C ASP A 26 9.34 8.32 -6.72
N MET A 27 8.73 8.67 -7.85
CA MET A 27 9.26 9.66 -8.79
C MET A 27 8.12 10.34 -9.54
N ASN A 28 8.27 11.63 -9.80
CA ASN A 28 7.30 12.40 -10.57
C ASN A 28 7.43 12.14 -12.08
N ASP A 29 7.12 10.91 -12.51
CA ASP A 29 7.22 10.50 -13.91
C ASP A 29 5.84 10.35 -14.58
N ARG A 30 5.47 11.36 -15.37
CA ARG A 30 4.18 11.35 -16.10
C ARG A 30 4.13 10.30 -17.21
N ALA A 31 5.27 9.87 -17.75
CA ALA A 31 5.32 8.99 -18.92
C ALA A 31 4.82 7.57 -18.57
N LEU A 32 4.88 7.18 -17.30
CA LEU A 32 4.49 5.85 -16.83
C LEU A 32 3.01 5.74 -16.43
N ARG A 33 2.21 6.81 -16.54
CA ARG A 33 0.78 6.80 -16.17
C ARG A 33 -0.01 5.73 -16.92
N GLN A 34 0.31 5.52 -18.20
CA GLN A 34 -0.29 4.50 -19.06
C GLN A 34 0.81 3.86 -19.90
N ASN A 35 0.90 2.53 -19.87
CA ASN A 35 1.86 1.78 -20.66
C ASN A 35 1.32 0.40 -21.05
N VAL A 36 1.99 -0.23 -22.01
CA VAL A 36 1.79 -1.63 -22.36
C VAL A 36 3.04 -2.40 -21.94
N ILE A 37 2.85 -3.46 -21.16
CA ILE A 37 3.95 -4.28 -20.63
C ILE A 37 4.00 -5.64 -21.32
N SER A 38 5.05 -6.43 -21.02
CA SER A 38 5.17 -7.83 -21.50
C SER A 38 5.17 -7.97 -23.02
N LEU A 39 5.77 -7.00 -23.72
CA LEU A 39 6.02 -7.03 -25.16
C LEU A 39 7.29 -7.84 -25.50
N GLY A 40 7.48 -8.16 -26.78
CA GLY A 40 8.71 -8.79 -27.29
C GLY A 40 8.64 -10.31 -27.51
N GLY A 41 7.44 -10.85 -27.72
CA GLY A 41 7.24 -12.25 -28.13
C GLY A 41 7.01 -13.21 -26.96
N VAL A 42 6.93 -14.50 -27.28
CA VAL A 42 6.47 -15.58 -26.38
C VAL A 42 7.24 -15.63 -25.06
N ALA A 43 8.56 -15.42 -25.10
CA ALA A 43 9.41 -15.49 -23.91
C ALA A 43 9.08 -14.41 -22.86
N ASN A 44 8.46 -13.29 -23.25
CA ASN A 44 8.22 -12.12 -22.39
C ASN A 44 6.79 -12.04 -21.83
N GLY A 45 5.96 -13.04 -22.14
CA GLY A 45 4.62 -13.21 -21.60
C GLY A 45 3.50 -12.63 -22.46
N PHE A 46 2.46 -12.16 -21.80
CA PHE A 46 1.21 -11.75 -22.44
C PHE A 46 1.04 -10.24 -22.33
N PRO A 47 0.98 -9.51 -23.46
CA PRO A 47 0.80 -8.07 -23.44
C PRO A 47 -0.50 -7.63 -22.77
N ARG A 48 -0.41 -6.60 -21.92
CA ARG A 48 -1.58 -5.93 -21.34
C ARG A 48 -1.30 -4.46 -21.03
N GLU A 49 -2.38 -3.70 -20.89
CA GLU A 49 -2.32 -2.34 -20.37
C GLU A 49 -1.99 -2.34 -18.87
N SER A 50 -1.22 -1.34 -18.45
CA SER A 50 -0.78 -1.12 -17.08
C SER A 50 -0.47 0.37 -16.88
N GLY A 51 -0.03 0.73 -15.68
CA GLY A 51 0.59 2.00 -15.42
C GLY A 51 1.26 2.02 -14.05
N PHE A 52 1.83 3.18 -13.73
CA PHE A 52 2.46 3.46 -12.45
C PHE A 52 1.71 4.57 -11.71
N ASP A 53 1.68 4.44 -10.40
CA ASP A 53 1.31 5.51 -9.47
C ASP A 53 2.53 5.88 -8.62
N ILE A 54 2.48 7.02 -7.94
CA ILE A 54 3.51 7.38 -6.97
C ILE A 54 3.40 6.45 -5.74
N THR A 55 4.51 6.07 -5.11
CA THR A 55 4.54 5.06 -4.03
C THR A 55 3.55 5.32 -2.90
N VAL A 56 3.38 6.58 -2.48
CA VAL A 56 2.44 6.98 -1.41
C VAL A 56 0.96 6.78 -1.76
N ALA A 57 0.64 6.57 -3.04
CA ALA A 57 -0.70 6.23 -3.50
C ALA A 57 -1.01 4.72 -3.40
N SER A 58 0.00 3.90 -3.10
CA SER A 58 -0.18 2.45 -2.99
C SER A 58 -1.10 2.06 -1.84
N GLU A 59 -1.97 1.08 -2.05
CA GLU A 59 -2.74 0.46 -0.97
C GLU A 59 -1.82 -0.17 0.11
N VAL A 60 -0.61 -0.60 -0.27
CA VAL A 60 0.41 -1.05 0.70
C VAL A 60 0.79 0.05 1.69
N MET A 61 0.86 1.32 1.25
CA MET A 61 1.12 2.45 2.15
C MET A 61 -0.04 2.66 3.12
N ALA A 62 -1.29 2.61 2.62
CA ALA A 62 -2.47 2.73 3.48
C ALA A 62 -2.53 1.58 4.51
N ILE A 63 -2.25 0.35 4.09
CA ILE A 63 -2.19 -0.83 4.96
C ILE A 63 -1.08 -0.70 6.00
N LEU A 64 0.13 -0.30 5.62
CA LEU A 64 1.24 -0.05 6.56
C LEU A 64 0.86 0.98 7.62
N CYS A 65 0.09 2.01 7.24
CA CYS A 65 -0.33 3.05 8.16
C CYS A 65 -1.48 2.62 9.09
N LEU A 66 -2.29 1.63 8.73
CA LEU A 66 -3.42 1.16 9.55
C LEU A 66 -3.12 -0.12 10.33
N ALA A 67 -2.11 -0.89 9.95
CA ALA A 67 -1.76 -2.14 10.61
C ALA A 67 -1.36 -1.92 12.07
N THR A 68 -1.84 -2.76 12.98
CA THR A 68 -1.54 -2.66 14.41
C THR A 68 -0.34 -3.50 14.86
N ASP A 69 -0.05 -4.58 14.13
CA ASP A 69 1.06 -5.49 14.37
C ASP A 69 1.37 -6.28 13.08
N ILE A 70 2.46 -7.05 13.07
CA ILE A 70 2.93 -7.77 11.88
C ILE A 70 1.92 -8.80 11.34
N LYS A 71 1.08 -9.38 12.22
CA LYS A 71 0.05 -10.35 11.80
C LYS A 71 -1.13 -9.63 11.15
N ASP A 72 -1.52 -8.47 11.68
CA ASP A 72 -2.51 -7.61 11.05
C ASP A 72 -2.02 -7.07 9.70
N LEU A 73 -0.73 -6.73 9.59
CA LEU A 73 -0.11 -6.34 8.33
C LEU A 73 -0.22 -7.45 7.28
N GLU A 74 0.22 -8.66 7.61
CA GLU A 74 0.18 -9.81 6.69
C GLU A 74 -1.24 -10.13 6.24
N LYS A 75 -2.19 -10.14 7.18
CA LYS A 75 -3.60 -10.38 6.88
C LYS A 75 -4.14 -9.33 5.88
N ARG A 76 -3.93 -8.05 6.16
CA ARG A 76 -4.40 -6.94 5.31
C ARG A 76 -3.76 -6.98 3.93
N LEU A 77 -2.45 -7.26 3.86
CA LEU A 77 -1.74 -7.45 2.59
C LEU A 77 -2.33 -8.62 1.80
N GLY A 78 -2.69 -9.72 2.47
CA GLY A 78 -3.36 -10.87 1.86
C GLY A 78 -4.78 -10.59 1.37
N ASP A 79 -5.47 -9.63 1.98
CA ASP A 79 -6.84 -9.20 1.63
C ASP A 79 -6.92 -8.21 0.45
N ILE A 80 -5.78 -7.74 -0.07
CA ILE A 80 -5.72 -6.90 -1.27
C ILE A 80 -6.31 -7.65 -2.48
N ILE A 81 -7.25 -7.03 -3.19
CA ILE A 81 -7.73 -7.51 -4.49
C ILE A 81 -6.75 -7.06 -5.58
N VAL A 82 -6.05 -8.00 -6.20
CA VAL A 82 -5.03 -7.69 -7.22
C VAL A 82 -5.58 -7.74 -8.65
N ALA A 83 -6.60 -8.56 -8.88
CA ALA A 83 -7.22 -8.73 -10.18
C ALA A 83 -8.61 -9.36 -10.06
N TYR A 84 -9.31 -9.44 -11.18
CA TYR A 84 -10.57 -10.18 -11.30
C TYR A 84 -10.46 -11.28 -12.35
N ARG A 85 -11.22 -12.35 -12.14
CA ARG A 85 -11.42 -13.41 -13.15
C ARG A 85 -12.41 -12.96 -14.23
N ARG A 86 -12.61 -13.77 -15.27
CA ARG A 86 -13.58 -13.49 -16.34
C ARG A 86 -15.02 -13.42 -15.84
N ASP A 87 -15.35 -14.22 -14.82
CA ASP A 87 -16.65 -14.21 -14.13
C ASP A 87 -16.79 -13.07 -13.12
N ARG A 88 -15.79 -12.18 -13.02
CA ARG A 88 -15.70 -11.04 -12.09
C ARG A 88 -15.51 -11.42 -10.62
N SER A 89 -15.24 -12.67 -10.29
CA SER A 89 -14.80 -13.03 -8.95
C SER A 89 -13.41 -12.44 -8.64
N PRO A 90 -13.15 -12.01 -7.39
CA PRO A 90 -11.88 -11.39 -7.03
C PRO A 90 -10.75 -12.42 -6.93
N VAL A 91 -9.54 -11.97 -7.23
CA VAL A 91 -8.28 -12.66 -6.96
C VAL A 91 -7.50 -11.82 -5.95
N TYR A 92 -7.14 -12.43 -4.83
CA TYR A 92 -6.47 -11.77 -3.73
C TYR A 92 -4.95 -11.93 -3.80
N ALA A 93 -4.19 -11.08 -3.12
CA ALA A 93 -2.73 -11.19 -3.04
C ALA A 93 -2.28 -12.52 -2.39
N ARG A 94 -3.03 -13.03 -1.42
CA ARG A 94 -2.80 -14.37 -0.84
C ARG A 94 -2.96 -15.52 -1.85
N ASP A 95 -3.83 -15.36 -2.87
CA ASP A 95 -4.05 -16.40 -3.89
C ASP A 95 -2.81 -16.60 -4.76
N ILE A 96 -2.02 -15.53 -4.95
CA ILE A 96 -0.71 -15.57 -5.61
C ILE A 96 0.46 -15.69 -4.62
N LYS A 97 0.19 -15.99 -3.34
CA LYS A 97 1.17 -16.20 -2.27
C LYS A 97 2.11 -15.01 -2.03
N ALA A 98 1.62 -13.78 -2.21
CA ALA A 98 2.44 -12.58 -2.11
C ALA A 98 2.47 -11.95 -0.70
N ASP A 99 1.47 -12.23 0.13
CA ASP A 99 1.27 -11.70 1.48
C ASP A 99 2.48 -11.90 2.41
N GLY A 100 2.93 -13.14 2.59
CA GLY A 100 4.08 -13.41 3.46
C GLY A 100 5.37 -12.74 2.96
N ALA A 101 5.61 -12.76 1.66
CA ALA A 101 6.79 -12.12 1.07
C ALA A 101 6.77 -10.58 1.21
N MET A 102 5.62 -9.95 1.00
CA MET A 102 5.44 -8.51 1.24
C MET A 102 5.64 -8.16 2.71
N THR A 103 5.12 -8.99 3.62
CA THR A 103 5.27 -8.80 5.07
C THR A 103 6.74 -8.83 5.48
N VAL A 104 7.53 -9.76 4.95
CA VAL A 104 8.98 -9.82 5.23
C VAL A 104 9.68 -8.54 4.76
N LEU A 105 9.39 -8.06 3.55
CA LEU A 105 9.95 -6.82 3.02
C LEU A 105 9.60 -5.58 3.86
N LEU A 106 8.44 -5.59 4.51
CA LEU A 106 7.95 -4.48 5.33
C LEU A 106 8.25 -4.64 6.83
N SER A 107 8.82 -5.76 7.25
CA SER A 107 9.00 -6.10 8.67
C SER A 107 9.76 -5.02 9.46
N GLN A 108 10.87 -4.52 8.92
CA GLN A 108 11.61 -3.41 9.53
C GLN A 108 10.94 -2.05 9.27
N ALA A 109 10.37 -1.87 8.08
CA ALA A 109 9.68 -0.65 7.69
C ALA A 109 8.42 -0.36 8.52
N MET A 110 7.96 -1.31 9.33
CA MET A 110 6.84 -1.17 10.26
C MET A 110 7.25 -0.49 11.58
N GLN A 111 8.54 -0.39 11.87
CA GLN A 111 9.06 0.24 13.09
C GLN A 111 9.06 1.77 12.94
N PRO A 112 8.42 2.53 13.85
CA PRO A 112 8.44 3.99 13.80
C PRO A 112 9.85 4.58 13.89
N ASN A 113 10.14 5.58 13.05
CA ASN A 113 11.43 6.26 13.07
C ASN A 113 11.39 7.41 14.09
N LEU A 114 12.23 7.33 15.13
CA LEU A 114 12.41 8.40 16.10
C LEU A 114 13.42 9.44 15.58
N VAL A 115 13.01 10.70 15.62
CA VAL A 115 13.85 11.88 15.37
C VAL A 115 13.58 12.92 16.46
N GLN A 116 14.13 14.12 16.31
CA GLN A 116 13.91 15.22 17.24
C GLN A 116 13.64 16.54 16.53
N THR A 117 12.93 17.45 17.20
CA THR A 117 12.78 18.84 16.76
C THR A 117 14.04 19.67 17.04
N LEU A 118 14.07 20.95 16.63
CA LEU A 118 15.19 21.86 16.92
C LEU A 118 15.42 22.10 18.42
N GLU A 119 14.41 21.86 19.25
CA GLU A 119 14.47 21.99 20.71
C GLU A 119 14.66 20.64 21.41
N ASN A 120 15.09 19.61 20.66
CA ASN A 120 15.34 18.25 21.13
C ASN A 120 14.09 17.51 21.67
N ASN A 121 12.88 17.97 21.34
CA ASN A 121 11.65 17.24 21.66
C ASN A 121 11.52 16.00 20.74
N PRO A 122 11.13 14.83 21.26
CA PRO A 122 11.03 13.61 20.46
C PRO A 122 9.89 13.69 19.44
N ALA A 123 10.12 13.18 18.23
CA ALA A 123 9.11 13.13 17.17
C ALA A 123 9.19 11.80 16.40
N PHE A 124 8.05 11.21 16.06
CA PHE A 124 7.99 10.04 15.18
C PHE A 124 7.62 10.47 13.76
N ILE A 125 8.39 10.01 12.77
CA ILE A 125 8.06 10.14 11.33
C ILE A 125 7.83 8.74 10.77
N HIS A 126 6.58 8.40 10.47
CA HIS A 126 6.24 7.05 10.01
C HIS A 126 4.92 6.99 9.23
N GLY A 127 4.99 6.45 8.01
CA GLY A 127 3.87 6.40 7.08
C GLY A 127 3.63 7.72 6.36
N GLY A 128 2.82 7.67 5.31
CA GLY A 128 2.46 8.85 4.52
C GLY A 128 1.56 8.49 3.35
N PRO A 129 0.32 8.01 3.59
CA PRO A 129 -0.64 7.73 2.53
C PRO A 129 -1.25 9.03 2.03
N PHE A 130 -1.76 9.04 0.80
CA PHE A 130 -2.56 10.16 0.33
C PHE A 130 -3.83 10.38 1.19
N ALA A 131 -4.29 11.63 1.24
CA ALA A 131 -5.48 12.04 1.99
C ALA A 131 -6.75 12.12 1.13
N ASN A 132 -6.67 11.85 -0.18
CA ASN A 132 -7.84 11.78 -1.08
C ASN A 132 -8.31 10.34 -1.29
N ILE A 133 -7.45 9.47 -1.82
CA ILE A 133 -7.72 8.04 -2.08
C ILE A 133 -7.47 7.14 -0.88
N ALA A 134 -6.87 7.68 0.19
CA ALA A 134 -6.68 7.02 1.47
C ALA A 134 -6.93 8.02 2.61
N HIS A 135 -6.48 7.71 3.82
CA HIS A 135 -6.84 8.40 5.07
C HIS A 135 -5.88 9.53 5.49
N GLY A 136 -4.75 9.73 4.81
CA GLY A 136 -3.94 10.93 5.00
C GLY A 136 -3.28 11.12 6.38
N CYS A 137 -3.09 10.06 7.17
CA CYS A 137 -2.50 10.15 8.50
C CYS A 137 -1.17 9.38 8.59
N ASN A 138 -0.33 9.72 9.55
CA ASN A 138 0.78 8.87 9.96
C ASN A 138 0.27 7.53 10.53
N SER A 139 1.17 6.55 10.67
CA SER A 139 0.79 5.21 11.09
C SER A 139 0.15 5.12 12.48
N VAL A 140 -0.74 4.13 12.65
CA VAL A 140 -1.34 3.73 13.92
C VAL A 140 -0.28 3.31 14.92
N ILE A 141 0.75 2.56 14.50
CA ILE A 141 1.83 2.11 15.41
C ILE A 141 2.61 3.28 15.99
N ALA A 142 3.00 4.27 15.17
CA ALA A 142 3.69 5.45 15.69
C ALA A 142 2.82 6.22 16.70
N THR A 143 1.54 6.40 16.38
CA THR A 143 0.58 7.11 17.25
C THR A 143 0.35 6.36 18.56
N LYS A 144 0.12 5.05 18.50
CA LYS A 144 -0.07 4.20 19.70
C LYS A 144 1.19 4.12 20.55
N THR A 145 2.37 4.02 19.95
CA THR A 145 3.65 4.03 20.67
C THR A 145 3.85 5.36 21.39
N ALA A 146 3.61 6.49 20.72
CA ALA A 146 3.69 7.82 21.35
C ALA A 146 2.73 7.94 22.55
N LEU A 147 1.49 7.47 22.41
CA LEU A 147 0.47 7.52 23.49
C LEU A 147 0.84 6.67 24.72
N LYS A 148 1.81 5.74 24.59
CA LYS A 148 2.33 4.95 25.71
C LYS A 148 3.58 5.56 26.34
N LEU A 149 4.24 6.52 25.70
CA LEU A 149 5.53 7.07 26.10
C LEU A 149 5.47 8.53 26.55
N ALA A 150 4.41 9.27 26.21
CA ALA A 150 4.28 10.69 26.52
C ALA A 150 2.90 11.01 27.11
N ASP A 151 2.84 12.05 27.93
CA ASP A 151 1.58 12.55 28.53
C ASP A 151 0.65 13.17 27.47
N TYR A 152 1.23 13.80 26.44
CA TYR A 152 0.52 14.41 25.33
C TYR A 152 1.14 13.99 24.00
N VAL A 153 0.28 13.69 23.03
CA VAL A 153 0.67 13.33 21.67
C VAL A 153 -0.04 14.26 20.70
N VAL A 154 0.75 15.01 19.93
CA VAL A 154 0.25 15.83 18.84
C VAL A 154 0.45 15.07 17.53
N THR A 155 -0.59 14.99 16.73
CA THR A 155 -0.59 14.35 15.40
C THR A 155 -1.42 15.20 14.43
N GLU A 156 -1.34 14.89 13.14
CA GLU A 156 -2.00 15.65 12.08
C GLU A 156 -2.58 14.71 11.02
N ALA A 157 -3.46 15.25 10.19
CA ALA A 157 -4.02 14.60 9.01
C ALA A 157 -3.97 15.58 7.82
N GLY A 158 -3.72 15.06 6.62
CA GLY A 158 -3.58 15.89 5.42
C GLY A 158 -4.89 16.52 4.93
N PHE A 159 -4.79 17.64 4.21
CA PHE A 159 -5.90 18.51 3.76
C PHE A 159 -6.64 19.21 4.92
N GLY A 160 -7.85 19.72 4.65
CA GLY A 160 -8.71 20.36 5.64
C GLY A 160 -9.46 19.35 6.51
N ALA A 161 -10.21 19.86 7.49
CA ALA A 161 -10.98 19.02 8.42
C ALA A 161 -12.11 18.23 7.73
N ASP A 162 -12.59 18.71 6.59
CA ASP A 162 -13.57 18.08 5.71
C ASP A 162 -13.07 16.78 5.06
N LEU A 163 -11.75 16.56 5.03
CA LEU A 163 -11.14 15.34 4.50
C LEU A 163 -10.24 14.67 5.53
N GLY A 164 -9.21 15.37 6.01
CA GLY A 164 -8.20 14.78 6.90
C GLY A 164 -8.76 14.42 8.26
N ALA A 165 -9.44 15.37 8.92
CA ALA A 165 -9.98 15.15 10.25
C ALA A 165 -11.13 14.13 10.24
N GLU A 166 -12.07 14.23 9.29
CA GLU A 166 -13.12 13.22 9.07
C GLU A 166 -12.52 11.82 8.98
N LYS A 167 -11.55 11.59 8.07
CA LYS A 167 -10.91 10.28 7.93
C LYS A 167 -10.08 9.86 9.14
N PHE A 168 -9.49 10.81 9.88
CA PHE A 168 -8.82 10.49 11.13
C PHE A 168 -9.81 9.90 12.14
N PHE A 169 -10.97 10.54 12.34
CA PHE A 169 -11.97 10.11 13.32
C PHE A 169 -12.80 8.90 12.87
N ASP A 170 -13.13 8.80 11.58
CA ASP A 170 -14.05 7.78 11.06
C ASP A 170 -13.34 6.54 10.49
N ILE A 171 -12.01 6.58 10.28
CA ILE A 171 -11.21 5.43 9.79
C ILE A 171 -10.10 5.02 10.76
N LYS A 172 -9.32 5.98 11.31
CA LYS A 172 -8.13 5.65 12.11
C LYS A 172 -8.43 5.43 13.59
N CYS A 173 -9.36 6.19 14.18
CA CYS A 173 -9.77 6.08 15.59
C CYS A 173 -10.62 4.83 15.87
#